data_AF-A0A926UGY0-F1
#
_entry.id   AF-A0A926UGY0-F1
#
_cell.length_a   1.000
_cell.length_b   1.000
_cell.length_c   1.000
_cell.angle_alpha   90.00
_cell.angle_beta   90.00
_cell.angle_gamma   90.00
#
_symmetry.space_group_name_H-M   'P 1'
#
loop_
_entity.id
_entity.type
_entity.pdbx_description
1 polymer ?
#
loop_
_entity_poly.entity_id
_entity_poly.type
_entity_poly.pdbx_seq_one_letter_code
_entity_poly.pdbx_strand_id
1 'polypeptide(L)'
;MKLLINGVWHSNHADSGQLGAGAILSALSGSLSPEAEAAVSVFQSLKNNLNRILSQGGSGEEFNTRGFAADVELAAALNVSHCVRLLANGAYRQQTVQPEQAEP
;
A
#
# COMPACT_ATOMS: atom_id res chain seq x y z
N MET A 1 9.56 14.23 18.94
CA MET A 1 10.74 14.90 19.51
C MET A 1 11.62 13.89 20.25
N LYS A 2 12.72 13.46 19.62
CA LYS A 2 14.07 13.26 20.21
C LYS A 2 15.02 12.86 19.08
N LEU A 3 16.12 13.61 19.01
CA LEU A 3 17.25 13.47 18.09
C LEU A 3 18.13 12.26 18.43
N LEU A 4 18.88 11.76 17.44
CA LEU A 4 20.34 11.69 17.50
C LEU A 4 20.95 11.54 16.10
N ILE A 5 21.93 12.40 15.83
CA ILE A 5 22.81 12.43 14.65
C ILE A 5 24.05 11.63 15.02
N ASN A 6 24.34 10.55 14.27
CA ASN A 6 25.68 10.06 13.90
C ASN A 6 25.58 8.73 13.13
N GLY A 7 25.47 8.83 11.80
CA GLY A 7 26.21 7.89 10.94
C GLY A 7 25.45 6.82 10.16
N VAL A 8 24.18 7.06 9.80
CA VAL A 8 23.30 6.25 8.90
C VAL A 8 22.15 5.57 9.66
N TRP A 9 20.96 6.14 9.49
CA TRP A 9 19.67 5.45 9.51
C TRP A 9 18.83 6.05 8.38
N HIS A 10 18.95 5.48 7.18
CA HIS A 10 17.97 5.69 6.11
C HIS A 10 16.91 4.62 6.23
N SER A 11 16.04 4.85 7.19
CA SER A 11 14.85 4.06 7.37
C SER A 11 13.67 4.97 7.10
N ASN A 12 13.50 5.26 5.80
CA ASN A 12 12.22 5.70 5.25
C ASN A 12 11.23 4.54 5.40
N HIS A 13 10.88 4.17 6.64
CA HIS A 13 9.92 3.12 6.94
C HIS A 13 8.52 3.68 6.77
N ALA A 14 8.15 4.05 5.54
CA ALA A 14 6.77 3.82 5.16
C ALA A 14 6.63 2.30 5.12
N ASP A 15 6.24 1.71 6.24
CA ASP A 15 5.92 0.28 6.29
C ASP A 15 4.91 0.01 5.17
N SER A 16 5.18 -1.01 4.35
CA SER A 16 4.28 -1.45 3.28
C SER A 16 2.82 -1.56 3.74
N GLY A 17 2.59 -1.90 5.02
CA GLY A 17 1.27 -1.89 5.63
C GLY A 17 0.61 -0.51 5.70
N GLN A 18 1.35 0.54 6.06
CA GLN A 18 0.83 1.92 6.10
C GLN A 18 0.55 2.46 4.70
N LEU A 19 1.38 2.10 3.71
CA LEU A 19 1.15 2.45 2.31
C LEU A 19 -0.14 1.81 1.76
N GLY A 20 -0.33 0.51 2.04
CA GLY A 20 -1.55 -0.21 1.64
C GLY A 20 -2.81 0.34 2.31
N ALA A 21 -2.74 0.61 3.62
CA ALA A 21 -3.84 1.22 4.35
C ALA A 21 -4.18 2.62 3.82
N GLY A 22 -3.16 3.46 3.60
CA GLY A 22 -3.32 4.80 3.03
C GLY A 22 -3.93 4.79 1.63
N ALA A 23 -3.59 3.81 0.79
CA ALA A 23 -4.18 3.64 -0.53
C ALA A 23 -5.69 3.41 -0.45
N ILE A 24 -6.12 2.46 0.39
CA ILE A 24 -7.54 2.14 0.60
C ILE A 24 -8.28 3.35 1.20
N LEU A 25 -7.75 3.91 2.28
CA LEU A 25 -8.38 5.03 3.00
C LEU A 25 -8.50 6.28 2.13
N SER A 26 -7.56 6.51 1.21
CA SER A 26 -7.61 7.66 0.29
C SER A 26 -8.79 7.62 -0.69
N ALA A 27 -9.41 6.45 -0.87
CA ALA A 27 -10.57 6.25 -1.73
C ALA A 27 -11.91 6.22 -0.96
N LEU A 28 -11.89 6.31 0.37
CA LEU A 28 -13.08 6.26 1.21
C LEU A 28 -13.50 7.67 1.65
N SER A 29 -14.81 7.94 1.60
CA SER A 29 -15.43 9.14 2.17
C SER A 29 -15.67 8.96 3.68
N GLY A 30 -15.45 10.00 4.48
CA GLY A 30 -15.81 10.01 5.91
C GLY A 30 -14.75 10.63 6.82
N SER A 31 -14.98 10.55 8.13
CA SER A 31 -14.03 10.99 9.15
C SER A 31 -12.94 9.95 9.37
N LEU A 32 -11.69 10.38 9.34
CA LEU A 32 -10.52 9.54 9.61
C LEU A 32 -10.01 9.77 11.05
N SER A 33 -9.42 8.74 11.65
CA SER A 33 -8.63 8.92 12.86
C SER A 33 -7.27 9.57 12.50
N PRO A 34 -6.55 10.15 13.47
CA PRO A 34 -5.22 10.72 13.22
C PRO A 34 -4.23 9.74 12.58
N GLU A 35 -4.28 8.46 12.96
CA GLU A 35 -3.45 7.39 12.38
C GLU A 35 -3.84 7.10 10.93
N ALA A 36 -5.14 7.14 10.63
CA ALA A 36 -5.64 6.97 9.27
C ALA A 36 -5.25 8.16 8.37
N GLU A 37 -5.33 9.39 8.88
CA GLU A 37 -4.83 10.58 8.17
C GLU A 37 -3.33 10.51 7.89
N ALA A 38 -2.55 10.04 8.87
CA ALA A 38 -1.12 9.83 8.69
C ALA A 38 -0.82 8.81 7.59
N ALA A 39 -1.53 7.68 7.56
CA ALA A 39 -1.39 6.67 6.50
C ALA A 39 -1.74 7.24 5.12
N VAL A 40 -2.83 8.01 5.01
CA VAL A 40 -3.22 8.69 3.76
C VAL A 40 -2.14 9.66 3.31
N SER A 41 -1.60 10.48 4.22
CA SER A 41 -0.55 11.46 3.91
C SER A 41 0.72 10.80 3.39
N VAL A 42 1.14 9.70 4.04
CA VAL A 42 2.29 8.89 3.60
C VAL A 42 2.04 8.32 2.20
N PHE A 43 0.88 7.71 1.96
CA PHE A 43 0.53 7.19 0.64
C PHE A 43 0.52 8.28 -0.43
N GLN A 44 -0.15 9.42 -0.19
CA GLN A 44 -0.24 10.50 -1.18
C GLN A 44 1.13 11.08 -1.55
N SER A 45 2.04 11.17 -0.58
CA SER A 45 3.41 11.66 -0.78
C SER A 45 4.26 10.70 -1.61
N LEU A 46 3.92 9.41 -1.60
CA LEU A 46 4.74 8.33 -2.13
C LEU A 46 4.13 7.61 -3.34
N LYS A 47 2.84 7.83 -3.65
CA LYS A 47 2.08 7.12 -4.70
C LYS A 47 2.74 7.13 -6.09
N ASN A 48 3.45 8.21 -6.44
CA ASN A 48 4.12 8.36 -7.73
C ASN A 48 5.44 7.58 -7.81
N ASN A 49 5.92 7.03 -6.68
CA ASN A 49 7.19 6.33 -6.56
C ASN A 49 7.04 4.93 -5.94
N LEU A 50 5.83 4.35 -5.94
CA LEU A 50 5.54 3.09 -5.23
C LEU A 50 6.44 1.94 -5.65
N ASN A 51 6.64 1.76 -6.95
CA ASN A 51 7.52 0.70 -7.46
C ASN A 51 8.93 0.82 -6.86
N ARG A 52 9.51 2.01 -6.90
CA ARG A 52 10.84 2.29 -6.32
C ARG A 52 10.86 2.03 -4.81
N ILE A 53 9.83 2.48 -4.10
CA ILE A 53 9.77 2.39 -2.63
C ILE A 53 9.59 0.94 -2.18
N LEU A 54 8.69 0.19 -2.84
CA LEU A 54 8.46 -1.21 -2.54
C LEU A 54 9.69 -2.06 -2.90
N SER A 55 10.36 -1.76 -4.01
CA SER A 55 11.62 -2.42 -4.42
C SER A 55 12.79 -2.18 -3.46
N GLN A 56 12.80 -1.06 -2.75
CA GLN A 56 13.86 -0.67 -1.80
C GLN A 56 13.50 -0.99 -0.34
N GLY A 57 12.28 -1.48 -0.08
CA GLY A 57 11.89 -1.98 1.23
C GLY A 57 12.54 -3.33 1.52
N GLY A 58 12.72 -3.67 2.81
CA GLY A 58 13.41 -4.90 3.22
C GLY A 58 12.82 -6.19 2.62
N SER A 59 11.51 -6.23 2.31
CA SER A 59 10.87 -7.36 1.61
C SER A 59 11.02 -7.32 0.09
N GLY A 60 11.06 -6.14 -0.53
CA GLY A 60 11.25 -6.00 -1.98
C GLY A 60 12.69 -6.24 -2.42
N GLU A 61 13.67 -5.88 -1.59
CA GLU A 61 15.07 -6.21 -1.83
C GLU A 61 15.29 -7.74 -1.83
N GLU A 62 14.64 -8.46 -0.91
CA GLU A 62 14.65 -9.92 -0.88
C GLU A 62 14.02 -10.53 -2.15
N PHE A 63 12.88 -10.00 -2.61
CA PHE A 63 12.22 -10.48 -3.83
C PHE A 63 13.03 -10.19 -5.10
N ASN A 64 13.61 -9.00 -5.22
CA ASN A 64 14.46 -8.64 -6.36
C ASN A 64 15.69 -9.54 -6.44
N THR A 65 16.31 -9.83 -5.29
CA THR A 65 17.48 -10.74 -5.20
C THR A 65 17.11 -12.17 -5.60
N ARG A 66 15.85 -12.57 -5.44
CA ARG A 66 15.32 -13.90 -5.76
C ARG A 66 14.69 -14.00 -7.16
N GLY A 67 14.73 -12.94 -7.97
CA GLY A 67 14.21 -12.92 -9.33
C GLY A 67 12.70 -12.64 -9.46
N PHE A 68 12.06 -12.14 -8.40
CA PHE A 68 10.62 -11.84 -8.37
C PHE A 68 10.31 -10.35 -8.57
N ALA A 69 11.10 -9.65 -9.38
CA ALA A 69 10.89 -8.22 -9.65
C ALA A 69 9.49 -7.92 -10.21
N ALA A 70 8.96 -8.81 -11.04
CA ALA A 70 7.60 -8.70 -11.58
C ALA A 70 6.50 -8.72 -10.50
N ASP A 71 6.72 -9.42 -9.37
CA ASP A 71 5.76 -9.43 -8.26
C ASP A 71 5.74 -8.08 -7.52
N VAL A 72 6.89 -7.41 -7.44
CA VAL A 72 6.99 -6.05 -6.88
C VAL A 72 6.33 -5.02 -7.80
N GLU A 73 6.51 -5.17 -9.12
CA GLU A 73 5.81 -4.33 -10.11
C GLU A 73 4.29 -4.51 -10.02
N LEU A 74 3.81 -5.75 -9.90
CA LEU A 74 2.39 -6.06 -9.74
C LEU A 74 1.83 -5.50 -8.42
N ALA A 75 2.57 -5.63 -7.32
CA ALA A 75 2.17 -5.09 -6.02
C ALA A 75 2.11 -3.55 -5.99
N ALA A 76 2.90 -2.88 -6.83
CA ALA A 76 2.89 -1.42 -6.98
C ALA A 76 1.74 -0.91 -7.86
N ALA A 77 1.03 -1.79 -8.58
CA ALA A 77 -0.01 -1.40 -9.52
C ALA A 77 -1.30 -0.98 -8.78
N LEU A 78 -1.67 0.29 -8.92
CA LEU A 78 -2.86 0.84 -8.27
C LEU A 78 -4.11 0.68 -9.16
N ASN A 79 -5.21 0.23 -8.56
CA ASN A 79 -6.54 0.17 -9.19
C ASN A 79 -6.61 -0.65 -10.50
N VAL A 80 -5.73 -1.64 -10.68
CA VAL A 80 -5.70 -2.50 -11.88
C VAL A 80 -6.66 -3.70 -11.83
N SER A 81 -7.19 -4.01 -10.64
CA SER A 81 -8.19 -5.08 -10.44
C SER A 81 -9.55 -4.49 -10.12
N HIS A 82 -10.59 -5.01 -10.77
CA HIS A 82 -11.99 -4.69 -10.50
C HIS A 82 -12.70 -5.76 -9.65
N CYS A 83 -11.94 -6.70 -9.08
CA CYS A 83 -12.48 -7.73 -8.20
C CYS A 83 -11.95 -7.59 -6.78
N VAL A 84 -12.83 -7.86 -5.81
CA VAL A 84 -12.49 -7.98 -4.39
C VAL A 84 -12.68 -9.43 -3.95
N ARG A 85 -11.95 -9.84 -2.91
CA ARG A 85 -12.05 -11.19 -2.34
C ARG A 85 -12.84 -11.12 -1.04
N LEU A 86 -13.98 -11.79 -1.00
CA LEU A 86 -14.77 -11.96 0.22
C LEU A 86 -14.43 -13.29 0.89
N LEU A 87 -14.16 -13.27 2.18
CA LEU A 87 -14.04 -14.48 2.98
C LEU A 87 -15.45 -14.96 3.34
N ALA A 88 -15.91 -16.03 2.69
CA ALA A 88 -17.24 -16.60 2.91
C ALA A 88 -17.14 -18.13 3.00
N ASN A 89 -17.69 -18.69 4.07
CA ASN A 89 -17.68 -20.14 4.35
C ASN A 89 -16.26 -20.74 4.32
N GLY A 90 -15.29 -20.03 4.92
CA GLY A 90 -13.90 -20.51 5.04
C GLY A 90 -13.05 -20.42 3.77
N ALA A 91 -13.55 -19.80 2.70
CA ALA A 91 -12.79 -19.62 1.45
C ALA A 91 -12.95 -18.20 0.89
N TYR A 92 -11.91 -17.71 0.20
CA TYR A 92 -11.99 -16.45 -0.54
C TYR A 92 -12.77 -16.64 -1.84
N ARG A 93 -13.88 -15.93 -1.99
CA ARG A 93 -14.69 -15.88 -3.21
C ARG A 93 -14.49 -14.57 -3.93
N GLN A 94 -14.44 -14.62 -5.26
CA GLN A 94 -14.38 -13.43 -6.08
C GLN A 94 -15.74 -12.73 -6.07
N GLN A 95 -15.74 -11.44 -5.80
CA GLN A 95 -16.84 -10.55 -6.09
C GLN A 95 -16.36 -9.49 -7.08
N THR A 96 -16.98 -9.45 -8.25
CA THR A 96 -16.75 -8.38 -9.22
C THR A 96 -17.65 -7.22 -8.83
N VAL A 97 -17.07 -6.04 -8.63
CA VAL A 97 -17.85 -4.83 -8.35
C VAL A 97 -18.27 -4.25 -9.70
N GLN A 98 -19.58 -4.16 -9.96
CA GLN A 98 -20.07 -3.44 -11.14
C GLN A 98 -19.91 -1.93 -10.90
N PRO A 99 -19.38 -1.16 -11.87
CA PRO A 99 -19.06 0.26 -11.68
C PRO A 99 -20.29 1.15 -11.38
N GLU A 100 -21.51 0.65 -11.60
CA GLU A 100 -22.77 1.38 -11.39
C GLU A 100 -23.23 1.45 -9.92
N GLN A 101 -22.63 0.67 -9.00
CA GLN A 101 -23.02 0.64 -7.58
C GLN A 101 -22.08 1.43 -6.65
N ALA A 102 -21.14 2.19 -7.21
CA ALA A 102 -20.28 3.10 -6.46
C ALA A 102 -20.84 4.53 -6.57
N GLU A 103 -21.91 4.83 -5.84
CA GLU A 103 -22.34 6.23 -5.64
C GLU A 103 -21.43 6.94 -4.61
N PRO A 104 -21.22 8.26 -4.76
CA PRO A 104 -20.22 9.06 -4.04
C PRO A 104 -20.47 9.25 -2.54
#